data_AF-X0YGN5-F1
#
_entry.id   AF-X0YGN5-F1
#
_cell.length_a   1.000
_cell.length_b   1.000
_cell.length_c   1.000
_cell.angle_alpha   90.00
_cell.angle_beta   90.00
_cell.angle_gamma   90.00
#
_symmetry.space_group_name_H-M   'P 1'
#
loop_
_entity.id
_entity.type
_entity.pdbx_description
1 polymer ?
#
loop_
_entity_poly.entity_id
_entity_poly.type
_entity_poly.pdbx_seq_one_letter_code
_entity_poly.pdbx_strand_id
1 'polypeptide(L)'
;QRFLKTDCDFLMMVDDDVVPMFNIAEMVFWDVDIVGSPTRRRKERRLEWVAYSKNPSGEGYYSVDLDKVDPNVDLLKVDAIGTGCILIKRKVLETVKAPFVDIFDENGVRIRGMDLNFCVKAKEAGFKVFVSPKRISEHFRDMGLVTMDAQFISHAQEEPMIKYGMIWDQIVEQDWDFIKDIIQKEKVKTVLEFGTDLSTLLLSEIASVDSFETDPEKSKRIKEKITNGRDVNFLHWDGKLLELPKEKYDLAFIDGPGGVARHGEGKEIAMQTAARCSDRIIVHFAGRIYETMLQEKYLQDDFSLISRNAWHQMKCHYWRRKSA
;
A
#
# COMPACT_ATOMS: atom_id res chain seq x y z
N GLN A 1 -12.10 16.80 -36.04
CA GLN A 1 -12.83 17.20 -37.26
C GLN A 1 -12.93 16.11 -38.32
N ARG A 2 -11.91 15.27 -38.56
CA ARG A 2 -12.00 14.17 -39.56
C ARG A 2 -13.07 13.13 -39.21
N PHE A 3 -13.12 12.68 -37.95
CA PHE A 3 -14.14 11.74 -37.46
C PHE A 3 -15.58 12.17 -37.78
N LEU A 4 -15.94 13.44 -37.52
CA LEU A 4 -17.29 13.93 -37.78
C LEU A 4 -17.67 13.99 -39.28
N LYS A 5 -16.70 13.80 -40.19
CA LYS A 5 -16.96 13.68 -41.63
C LYS A 5 -17.24 12.23 -42.07
N THR A 6 -17.03 11.25 -41.20
CA THR A 6 -17.38 9.85 -41.45
C THR A 6 -18.80 9.56 -40.94
N ASP A 7 -19.31 8.37 -41.25
CA ASP A 7 -20.56 7.78 -40.78
C ASP A 7 -20.41 6.96 -39.49
N CYS A 8 -19.22 6.99 -38.87
CA CYS A 8 -18.98 6.23 -37.64
C CYS A 8 -19.74 6.79 -36.43
N ASP A 9 -20.30 5.89 -35.61
CA ASP A 9 -21.07 6.23 -34.40
C ASP A 9 -20.21 6.47 -33.16
N PHE A 10 -18.98 5.95 -33.16
CA PHE A 10 -18.08 6.01 -32.02
C PHE A 10 -16.68 6.42 -32.44
N LEU A 11 -16.05 7.27 -31.63
CA LEU A 11 -14.61 7.51 -31.69
C LEU A 11 -13.95 6.70 -30.57
N MET A 12 -13.13 5.72 -30.95
CA MET A 12 -12.19 5.06 -30.05
C MET A 12 -10.84 5.79 -30.15
N MET A 13 -10.31 6.22 -29.02
CA MET A 13 -8.97 6.79 -28.90
C MET A 13 -8.14 5.87 -28.01
N VAL A 14 -6.94 5.52 -28.49
CA VAL A 14 -5.92 4.79 -27.74
C VAL A 14 -4.61 5.51 -27.99
N ASP A 15 -3.97 5.97 -26.93
CA ASP A 15 -2.64 6.59 -27.00
C ASP A 15 -1.61 5.53 -27.41
N ASP A 16 -0.50 5.95 -28.03
CA ASP A 16 0.54 5.06 -28.56
C ASP A 16 1.30 4.29 -27.47
N ASP A 17 1.30 4.81 -26.25
CA ASP A 17 1.91 4.22 -25.05
C ASP A 17 0.89 3.51 -24.14
N VAL A 18 -0.33 3.27 -24.61
CA VAL A 18 -1.39 2.59 -23.86
C VAL A 18 -1.72 1.23 -24.45
N VAL A 19 -1.69 0.19 -23.61
CA VAL A 19 -1.99 -1.19 -24.01
C VAL A 19 -3.26 -1.67 -23.31
N PRO A 20 -4.40 -1.75 -24.02
CA PRO A 20 -5.62 -2.28 -23.43
C PRO A 20 -5.49 -3.77 -23.09
N MET A 21 -5.87 -4.15 -21.86
CA MET A 21 -5.75 -5.52 -21.37
C MET A 21 -7.00 -6.38 -21.68
N PHE A 22 -7.81 -5.94 -22.65
CA PHE A 22 -9.06 -6.57 -23.07
C PHE A 22 -9.41 -6.17 -24.51
N ASN A 23 -10.44 -6.80 -25.08
CA ASN A 23 -10.96 -6.39 -26.38
C ASN A 23 -11.71 -5.04 -26.26
N ILE A 24 -11.06 -3.95 -26.63
CA ILE A 24 -11.63 -2.59 -26.55
C ILE A 24 -12.89 -2.41 -27.40
N ALA A 25 -13.13 -3.25 -28.41
CA ALA A 25 -14.36 -3.20 -29.17
C ALA A 25 -15.59 -3.51 -28.30
N GLU A 26 -15.43 -4.22 -27.17
CA GLU A 26 -16.51 -4.51 -26.23
C GLU A 26 -17.10 -3.25 -25.58
N MET A 27 -16.34 -2.15 -25.53
CA MET A 27 -16.78 -0.90 -24.91
C MET A 27 -18.02 -0.30 -25.57
N VAL A 28 -18.28 -0.61 -26.86
CA VAL A 28 -19.47 -0.12 -27.59
C VAL A 28 -20.78 -0.65 -27.03
N PHE A 29 -20.74 -1.78 -26.30
CA PHE A 29 -21.93 -2.44 -25.75
C PHE A 29 -22.34 -1.93 -24.37
N TRP A 30 -21.57 -1.02 -23.75
CA TRP A 30 -21.84 -0.49 -22.41
C TRP A 30 -22.92 0.59 -22.36
N ASP A 31 -23.46 0.97 -23.52
CA ASP A 31 -24.52 1.96 -23.70
C ASP A 31 -24.36 3.27 -22.90
N VAL A 32 -23.13 3.74 -22.79
CA VAL A 32 -22.79 5.03 -22.18
C VAL A 32 -22.16 5.96 -23.20
N ASP A 33 -22.30 7.26 -22.97
CA ASP A 33 -21.89 8.28 -23.94
C ASP A 33 -20.38 8.49 -23.97
N ILE A 34 -19.73 8.34 -22.80
CA ILE A 34 -18.29 8.46 -22.62
C ILE A 34 -17.87 7.41 -21.61
N VAL A 35 -16.93 6.56 -22.01
CA VAL A 35 -16.33 5.57 -21.12
C VAL A 35 -14.88 5.35 -21.46
N GLY A 36 -14.03 5.25 -20.44
CA GLY A 36 -12.64 4.91 -20.65
C GLY A 36 -12.18 3.71 -19.84
N SER A 37 -11.08 3.16 -20.33
CA SER A 37 -10.27 2.14 -19.69
C SER A 37 -9.08 2.85 -19.03
N PRO A 38 -9.15 3.10 -17.70
CA PRO A 38 -8.17 3.93 -17.04
C PRO A 38 -6.82 3.22 -16.99
N THR A 39 -5.76 4.00 -17.18
CA THR A 39 -4.38 3.59 -16.93
C THR A 39 -3.93 4.05 -15.55
N ARG A 40 -2.81 3.50 -15.08
CA ARG A 40 -2.06 4.12 -13.98
C ARG A 40 -1.05 5.10 -14.55
N ARG A 41 -0.91 6.25 -13.90
CA ARG A 41 0.20 7.18 -14.15
C ARG A 41 1.04 7.29 -12.91
N ARG A 42 2.33 7.55 -13.12
CA ARG A 42 3.18 7.99 -12.03
C ARG A 42 2.84 9.43 -11.68
N LYS A 43 2.48 9.66 -10.42
CA LYS A 43 2.45 10.98 -9.82
C LYS A 43 3.36 10.93 -8.61
N GLU A 44 4.44 11.71 -8.66
CA GLU A 44 5.51 11.67 -7.66
C GLU A 44 6.03 10.23 -7.49
N ARG A 45 5.71 9.59 -6.36
CA ARG A 45 6.19 8.26 -5.95
C ARG A 45 5.07 7.22 -5.87
N ARG A 46 3.90 7.53 -6.39
CA ARG A 46 2.75 6.63 -6.40
C ARG A 46 2.27 6.41 -7.81
N LEU A 47 1.73 5.22 -8.04
CA LEU A 47 0.91 4.95 -9.20
C LEU A 47 -0.53 5.30 -8.82
N GLU A 48 -1.09 6.27 -9.53
CA GLU A 48 -2.46 6.69 -9.36
C GLU A 48 -3.25 6.38 -10.64
N TRP A 49 -4.50 5.97 -10.48
CA TRP A 49 -5.40 5.78 -11.61
C TRP A 49 -5.72 7.12 -12.27
N VAL A 50 -5.73 7.16 -13.60
CA VAL A 50 -6.14 8.34 -14.38
C VAL A 50 -7.66 8.40 -14.49
N ALA A 51 -8.32 8.31 -13.34
CA ALA A 51 -9.76 8.44 -13.14
C ALA A 51 -9.96 9.31 -11.91
N TYR A 52 -10.87 10.30 -11.98
CA TYR A 52 -10.90 11.39 -11.02
C TYR A 52 -12.30 11.74 -10.56
N SER A 53 -12.40 12.05 -9.27
CA SER A 53 -13.57 12.67 -8.66
C SER A 53 -13.22 14.11 -8.26
N LYS A 54 -14.20 15.00 -8.37
CA LYS A 54 -14.07 16.40 -7.97
C LYS A 54 -13.99 16.45 -6.44
N ASN A 55 -13.10 17.29 -5.93
CA ASN A 55 -13.00 17.49 -4.49
C ASN A 55 -14.30 18.13 -3.96
N PRO A 56 -14.94 17.56 -2.91
CA PRO A 56 -16.12 18.15 -2.28
C PRO A 56 -15.92 19.58 -1.77
N SER A 57 -14.67 19.95 -1.40
CA SER A 57 -14.36 21.33 -0.99
C SER A 57 -14.34 22.34 -2.14
N GLY A 58 -14.50 21.87 -3.38
CA GLY A 58 -14.60 22.70 -4.59
C GLY A 58 -13.28 22.87 -5.36
N GLU A 59 -12.13 22.62 -4.74
CA GLU A 59 -10.82 22.79 -5.36
C GLU A 59 -10.24 21.48 -5.91
N GLY A 60 -10.11 21.42 -7.24
CA GLY A 60 -9.38 20.36 -7.93
C GLY A 60 -10.07 19.00 -7.97
N TYR A 61 -9.25 17.98 -8.24
CA TYR A 61 -9.64 16.59 -8.42
C TYR A 61 -8.72 15.67 -7.61
N TYR A 62 -9.26 14.57 -7.11
CA TYR A 62 -8.47 13.47 -6.54
C TYR A 62 -8.62 12.21 -7.39
N SER A 63 -7.57 11.40 -7.44
CA SER A 63 -7.60 10.11 -8.14
C SER A 63 -8.52 9.15 -7.40
N VAL A 64 -9.36 8.44 -8.14
CA VAL A 64 -10.21 7.38 -7.60
C VAL A 64 -9.38 6.11 -7.48
N ASP A 65 -9.35 5.53 -6.28
CA ASP A 65 -8.68 4.25 -6.04
C ASP A 65 -9.56 3.10 -6.54
N LEU A 66 -9.34 2.71 -7.80
CA LEU A 66 -10.12 1.66 -8.46
C LEU A 66 -9.89 0.27 -7.86
N ASP A 67 -8.77 0.06 -7.17
CA ASP A 67 -8.46 -1.21 -6.50
C ASP A 67 -9.34 -1.46 -5.26
N LYS A 68 -10.00 -0.39 -4.77
CA LYS A 68 -10.94 -0.45 -3.63
C LYS A 68 -12.40 -0.42 -4.05
N VAL A 69 -12.70 -0.34 -5.35
CA VAL A 69 -14.07 -0.37 -5.85
C VAL A 69 -14.62 -1.79 -5.71
N ASP A 70 -15.91 -1.90 -5.38
CA ASP A 70 -16.59 -3.19 -5.28
C ASP A 70 -16.39 -3.99 -6.59
N PRO A 71 -15.89 -5.23 -6.53
CA PRO A 71 -15.65 -6.06 -7.70
C PRO A 71 -16.92 -6.42 -8.48
N ASN A 72 -18.12 -6.08 -8.00
CA ASN A 72 -19.37 -6.24 -8.75
C ASN A 72 -19.71 -5.01 -9.60
N VAL A 73 -18.97 -3.90 -9.49
CA VAL A 73 -19.18 -2.69 -10.29
C VAL A 73 -18.47 -2.82 -11.63
N ASP A 74 -19.24 -2.89 -12.72
CA ASP A 74 -18.69 -2.93 -14.08
C ASP A 74 -18.32 -1.53 -14.61
N LEU A 75 -19.15 -0.54 -14.27
CA LEU A 75 -18.98 0.86 -14.65
C LEU A 75 -19.12 1.76 -13.43
N LEU A 76 -18.10 2.57 -13.18
CA LEU A 76 -18.09 3.59 -12.15
C LEU A 76 -18.22 4.97 -12.80
N LYS A 77 -19.20 5.76 -12.35
CA LYS A 77 -19.32 7.16 -12.75
C LYS A 77 -18.20 7.97 -12.09
N VAL A 78 -17.48 8.76 -12.88
CA VAL A 78 -16.42 9.66 -12.41
C VAL A 78 -16.66 11.09 -12.89
N ASP A 79 -15.90 12.03 -12.36
CA ASP A 79 -15.98 13.44 -12.79
C ASP A 79 -15.05 13.76 -13.95
N ALA A 80 -13.93 13.04 -14.08
CA ALA A 80 -13.05 13.11 -15.23
C ALA A 80 -12.24 11.82 -15.40
N ILE A 81 -11.75 11.58 -16.61
CA ILE A 81 -10.85 10.47 -16.96
C ILE A 81 -9.78 10.98 -17.93
N GLY A 82 -8.60 10.34 -17.96
CA GLY A 82 -7.63 10.54 -19.02
C GLY A 82 -8.08 9.93 -20.35
N THR A 83 -7.53 10.41 -21.46
CA THR A 83 -7.93 9.95 -22.81
C THR A 83 -7.09 8.82 -23.38
N GLY A 84 -6.19 8.23 -22.59
CA GLY A 84 -5.27 7.19 -23.04
C GLY A 84 -5.93 5.94 -23.62
N CYS A 85 -7.12 5.57 -23.14
CA CYS A 85 -7.99 4.60 -23.79
C CYS A 85 -9.45 4.96 -23.51
N ILE A 86 -10.11 5.62 -24.46
CA ILE A 86 -11.46 6.17 -24.27
C ILE A 86 -12.35 5.95 -25.49
N LEU A 87 -13.60 5.58 -25.25
CA LEU A 87 -14.67 5.50 -26.23
C LEU A 87 -15.65 6.66 -26.03
N ILE A 88 -15.94 7.37 -27.12
CA ILE A 88 -16.82 8.54 -27.12
C ILE A 88 -17.89 8.36 -28.20
N LYS A 89 -19.17 8.42 -27.82
CA LYS A 89 -20.28 8.44 -28.80
C LYS A 89 -20.23 9.72 -29.64
N ARG A 90 -20.53 9.59 -30.93
CA ARG A 90 -20.53 10.69 -31.91
C ARG A 90 -21.27 11.94 -31.43
N LYS A 91 -22.46 11.77 -30.86
CA LYS A 91 -23.31 12.86 -30.36
C LYS A 91 -22.61 13.76 -29.32
N VAL A 92 -21.64 13.22 -28.58
CA VAL A 92 -20.84 13.99 -27.61
C VAL A 92 -19.96 14.97 -28.37
N LEU A 93 -19.30 14.53 -29.43
CA LEU A 93 -18.38 15.35 -30.24
C LEU A 93 -19.10 16.34 -31.15
N GLU A 94 -20.36 16.07 -31.51
CA GLU A 94 -21.22 17.03 -32.22
C GLU A 94 -21.66 18.18 -31.30
N THR A 95 -21.92 17.84 -30.03
CA THR A 95 -22.36 18.78 -28.99
C THR A 95 -21.20 19.59 -28.41
N VAL A 96 -20.12 18.92 -27.97
CA VAL A 96 -18.97 19.53 -27.30
C VAL A 96 -18.03 20.17 -28.31
N LYS A 97 -18.03 21.51 -28.37
CA LYS A 97 -17.16 22.26 -29.29
C LYS A 97 -15.72 22.32 -28.78
N ALA A 98 -14.78 22.09 -29.70
CA ALA A 98 -13.35 22.03 -29.43
C ALA A 98 -13.03 21.16 -28.19
N PRO A 99 -13.32 19.84 -28.28
CA PRO A 99 -13.34 18.96 -27.11
C PRO A 99 -12.00 18.88 -26.39
N PHE A 100 -10.89 18.82 -27.14
CA PHE A 100 -9.54 18.64 -26.60
C PHE A 100 -8.73 19.93 -26.78
N VAL A 101 -8.85 20.84 -25.82
CA VAL A 101 -8.10 22.11 -25.79
C VAL A 101 -7.59 22.34 -24.37
N ASP A 102 -6.31 22.64 -24.22
CA ASP A 102 -5.73 23.07 -22.96
C ASP A 102 -6.24 24.46 -22.56
N ILE A 103 -6.38 24.71 -21.25
CA ILE A 103 -6.66 26.04 -20.71
C ILE A 103 -5.39 26.59 -20.07
N PHE A 104 -5.01 27.79 -20.46
CA PHE A 104 -3.87 28.54 -19.92
C PHE A 104 -4.35 29.81 -19.20
N ASP A 105 -3.60 30.24 -18.19
CA ASP A 105 -3.80 31.55 -17.58
C ASP A 105 -3.18 32.67 -18.43
N GLU A 106 -3.30 33.91 -17.96
CA GLU A 106 -2.73 35.10 -18.61
C GLU A 106 -1.20 35.07 -18.74
N ASN A 107 -0.52 34.28 -17.92
CA ASN A 107 0.93 34.09 -17.94
C ASN A 107 1.35 32.90 -18.81
N GLY A 108 0.41 32.22 -19.47
CA GLY A 108 0.68 31.03 -20.27
C GLY A 108 0.91 29.76 -19.45
N VAL A 109 0.61 29.77 -18.15
CA VAL A 109 0.67 28.56 -17.30
C VAL A 109 -0.58 27.73 -17.54
N ARG A 110 -0.41 26.44 -17.81
CA ARG A 110 -1.53 25.52 -18.05
C ARG A 110 -2.32 25.28 -16.76
N ILE A 111 -3.52 25.86 -16.69
CA ILE A 111 -4.48 25.66 -15.58
C ILE A 111 -5.17 24.30 -15.69
N ARG A 112 -5.47 23.83 -16.92
CA ARG A 112 -6.19 22.58 -17.13
C ARG A 112 -5.75 21.88 -18.41
N GLY A 113 -5.39 20.61 -18.28
CA GLY A 113 -5.07 19.74 -19.41
C GLY A 113 -6.29 19.41 -20.27
N MET A 114 -6.05 19.09 -21.55
CA MET A 114 -7.09 18.82 -22.54
C MET A 114 -8.07 17.72 -22.12
N ASP A 115 -7.61 16.63 -21.50
CA ASP A 115 -8.45 15.50 -21.06
C ASP A 115 -9.47 15.94 -20.00
N LEU A 116 -8.98 16.64 -18.97
CA LEU A 116 -9.82 17.18 -17.91
C LEU A 116 -10.78 18.24 -18.47
N ASN A 117 -10.32 19.07 -19.41
CA ASN A 117 -11.16 20.07 -20.02
C ASN A 117 -12.28 19.45 -20.87
N PHE A 118 -11.98 18.39 -21.63
CA PHE A 118 -12.98 17.61 -22.35
C PHE A 118 -14.06 17.08 -21.40
N CYS A 119 -13.67 16.44 -20.29
CA CYS A 119 -14.61 15.89 -19.31
C CYS A 119 -15.49 16.97 -18.69
N VAL A 120 -14.92 18.14 -18.38
CA VAL A 120 -15.69 19.28 -17.85
C VAL A 120 -16.73 19.76 -18.86
N LYS A 121 -16.32 20.04 -20.10
CA LYS A 121 -17.25 20.50 -21.15
C LYS A 121 -18.33 19.47 -21.46
N ALA A 122 -17.98 18.19 -21.49
CA ALA A 122 -18.94 17.12 -21.69
C ALA A 122 -19.99 17.08 -20.57
N LYS A 123 -19.58 17.25 -19.31
CA LYS A 123 -20.50 17.31 -18.18
C LYS A 123 -21.37 18.57 -18.18
N GLU A 124 -20.81 19.72 -18.55
CA GLU A 124 -21.57 20.97 -18.74
C GLU A 124 -22.65 20.82 -19.83
N ALA A 125 -22.38 20.00 -20.85
CA ALA A 125 -23.34 19.62 -21.88
C ALA A 125 -24.32 18.49 -21.44
N GLY A 126 -24.27 18.05 -20.17
CA GLY A 126 -25.19 17.06 -19.60
C GLY A 126 -24.77 15.60 -19.77
N PHE A 127 -23.59 15.32 -20.35
CA PHE A 127 -23.08 13.96 -20.48
C PHE A 127 -22.48 13.46 -19.16
N LYS A 128 -22.47 12.14 -18.99
CA LYS A 128 -21.83 11.46 -17.86
C LYS A 128 -20.57 10.75 -18.34
N VAL A 129 -19.53 10.75 -17.51
CA VAL A 129 -18.26 10.08 -17.76
C VAL A 129 -18.18 8.83 -16.89
N PHE A 130 -17.80 7.71 -17.48
CA PHE A 130 -17.66 6.44 -16.79
C PHE A 130 -16.26 5.86 -16.98
N VAL A 131 -15.85 5.01 -16.04
CA VAL A 131 -14.67 4.15 -16.16
C VAL A 131 -15.07 2.71 -15.86
N SER A 132 -14.36 1.73 -16.41
CA SER A 132 -14.47 0.35 -15.92
C SER A 132 -13.36 0.05 -14.92
N PRO A 133 -13.69 -0.35 -13.68
CA PRO A 133 -12.68 -0.84 -12.73
C PRO A 133 -12.06 -2.18 -13.15
N LYS A 134 -12.74 -2.96 -14.02
CA LYS A 134 -12.33 -4.31 -14.43
C LYS A 134 -11.62 -4.36 -15.77
N ARG A 135 -11.95 -3.42 -16.65
CA ARG A 135 -11.39 -3.33 -18.00
C ARG A 135 -10.46 -2.13 -18.03
N ILE A 136 -9.24 -2.39 -17.57
CA ILE A 136 -8.15 -1.44 -17.44
C ILE A 136 -7.18 -1.54 -18.61
N SER A 137 -6.36 -0.49 -18.77
CA SER A 137 -5.27 -0.46 -19.73
C SER A 137 -3.95 -0.28 -18.98
N GLU A 138 -2.87 -0.81 -19.54
CA GLU A 138 -1.51 -0.56 -19.06
C GLU A 138 -0.97 0.74 -19.68
N HIS A 139 -0.15 1.47 -18.92
CA HIS A 139 0.63 2.58 -19.46
C HIS A 139 2.06 2.07 -19.70
N PHE A 140 2.36 1.72 -20.94
CA PHE A 140 3.66 1.20 -21.33
C PHE A 140 4.70 2.31 -21.42
N ARG A 141 5.90 2.08 -20.91
CA ARG A 141 7.08 2.96 -21.12
C ARG A 141 8.34 2.12 -21.10
N ASP A 142 9.29 2.48 -21.96
CA ASP A 142 10.64 1.93 -21.88
C ASP A 142 11.40 2.57 -20.71
N MET A 143 12.10 1.74 -19.94
CA MET A 143 12.92 2.18 -18.82
C MET A 143 14.24 1.40 -18.79
N GLY A 144 15.36 2.13 -18.69
CA GLY A 144 16.67 1.50 -18.50
C GLY A 144 16.76 0.83 -17.12
N LEU A 145 17.42 -0.33 -17.05
CA LEU A 145 17.54 -1.12 -15.81
C LEU A 145 18.15 -0.32 -14.64
N VAL A 146 19.09 0.58 -14.91
CA VAL A 146 19.68 1.47 -13.90
C VAL A 146 18.64 2.45 -13.34
N THR A 147 17.79 3.00 -14.20
CA THR A 147 16.70 3.88 -13.79
C THR A 147 15.64 3.11 -13.00
N MET A 148 15.37 1.87 -13.39
CA MET A 148 14.47 0.98 -12.67
C MET A 148 15.00 0.66 -11.27
N ASP A 149 16.29 0.35 -11.13
CA ASP A 149 16.94 0.10 -9.85
C ASP A 149 16.91 1.34 -8.94
N ALA A 150 17.29 2.51 -9.48
CA ALA A 150 17.21 3.77 -8.74
C ALA A 150 15.78 4.07 -8.26
N GLN A 151 14.77 3.71 -9.04
CA GLN A 151 13.38 3.83 -8.63
C GLN A 151 13.04 2.87 -7.49
N PHE A 152 13.37 1.59 -7.60
CA PHE A 152 13.14 0.63 -6.51
C PHE A 152 13.85 1.04 -5.21
N ILE A 153 15.12 1.43 -5.32
CA ILE A 153 15.94 1.91 -4.20
C ILE A 153 15.32 3.13 -3.55
N SER A 154 14.89 4.12 -4.35
CA SER A 154 14.27 5.31 -3.78
C SER A 154 13.01 4.96 -2.98
N HIS A 155 12.10 4.12 -3.51
CA HIS A 155 10.87 3.75 -2.79
C HIS A 155 11.19 2.98 -1.51
N ALA A 156 12.10 2.03 -1.60
CA ALA A 156 12.51 1.18 -0.50
C ALA A 156 13.54 1.83 0.44
N GLN A 157 13.68 3.16 0.53
CA GLN A 157 14.66 3.80 1.43
C GLN A 157 14.10 4.92 2.31
N GLU A 158 12.94 5.52 2.04
CA GLU A 158 12.71 6.88 2.55
C GLU A 158 12.28 7.01 4.01
N GLU A 159 11.32 6.26 4.55
CA GLU A 159 10.82 6.56 5.91
C GLU A 159 11.90 6.35 6.99
N PRO A 160 12.61 5.20 7.07
CA PRO A 160 13.58 5.00 8.13
C PRO A 160 14.93 5.68 7.86
N MET A 161 15.33 5.89 6.59
CA MET A 161 16.56 6.64 6.31
C MET A 161 16.39 8.11 6.63
N ILE A 162 15.29 8.73 6.18
CA ILE A 162 15.07 10.16 6.42
C ILE A 162 14.88 10.42 7.92
N LYS A 163 14.15 9.54 8.60
CA LYS A 163 13.78 9.77 10.00
C LYS A 163 14.83 9.32 11.01
N TYR A 164 15.45 8.16 10.79
CA TYR A 164 16.36 7.54 11.76
C TYR A 164 17.77 7.37 11.23
N GLY A 165 18.05 7.70 9.96
CA GLY A 165 19.33 7.37 9.33
C GLY A 165 19.60 5.87 9.33
N MET A 166 18.57 5.06 9.04
CA MET A 166 18.68 3.59 8.91
C MET A 166 18.10 3.12 7.59
N ILE A 167 18.82 2.23 6.91
CA ILE A 167 18.30 1.53 5.75
C ILE A 167 17.34 0.43 6.22
N TRP A 168 16.34 0.10 5.41
CA TRP A 168 15.58 -1.13 5.59
C TRP A 168 16.54 -2.32 5.51
N ASP A 169 16.34 -3.30 6.39
CA ASP A 169 17.15 -4.51 6.43
C ASP A 169 16.28 -5.78 6.39
N GLN A 170 15.89 -6.30 7.54
CA GLN A 170 15.07 -7.46 7.76
C GLN A 170 13.59 -7.13 7.64
N ILE A 171 13.20 -5.94 8.11
CA ILE A 171 11.86 -5.37 7.95
C ILE A 171 11.84 -4.55 6.67
N VAL A 172 10.83 -4.76 5.83
CA VAL A 172 10.57 -3.94 4.64
C VAL A 172 9.34 -3.05 4.83
N GLU A 173 9.08 -2.14 3.87
CA GLU A 173 7.95 -1.20 3.92
C GLU A 173 6.59 -1.91 4.15
N GLN A 174 6.38 -3.06 3.52
CA GLN A 174 5.15 -3.84 3.71
C GLN A 174 5.02 -4.46 5.13
N ASP A 175 6.14 -4.77 5.79
CA ASP A 175 6.13 -5.20 7.21
C ASP A 175 5.79 -4.03 8.11
N TRP A 176 6.42 -2.87 7.86
CA TRP A 176 6.19 -1.64 8.60
C TRP A 176 4.73 -1.21 8.57
N ASP A 177 4.13 -1.12 7.38
CA ASP A 177 2.72 -0.75 7.20
C ASP A 177 1.78 -1.75 7.87
N PHE A 178 2.09 -3.05 7.75
CA PHE A 178 1.29 -4.09 8.39
C PHE A 178 1.34 -4.00 9.93
N ILE A 179 2.53 -3.88 10.51
CA ILE A 179 2.71 -3.76 11.96
C ILE A 179 1.98 -2.52 12.47
N LYS A 180 2.13 -1.39 11.77
CA LYS A 180 1.48 -0.12 12.09
C LYS A 180 -0.04 -0.21 12.03
N ASP A 181 -0.61 -0.82 10.97
CA ASP A 181 -2.05 -1.03 10.82
C ASP A 181 -2.61 -1.88 11.97
N ILE A 182 -1.95 -3.01 12.30
CA ILE A 182 -2.39 -3.88 13.40
C ILE A 182 -2.38 -3.13 14.73
N ILE A 183 -1.31 -2.41 15.05
CA ILE A 183 -1.21 -1.67 16.32
C ILE A 183 -2.29 -0.60 16.43
N GLN A 184 -2.55 0.14 15.35
CA GLN A 184 -3.59 1.16 15.33
C GLN A 184 -5.00 0.55 15.45
N LYS A 185 -5.28 -0.49 14.67
CA LYS A 185 -6.57 -1.18 14.64
C LYS A 185 -6.91 -1.85 15.97
N GLU A 186 -5.94 -2.52 16.57
CA GLU A 186 -6.10 -3.22 17.85
C GLU A 186 -5.90 -2.29 19.07
N LYS A 187 -5.60 -1.01 18.83
CA LYS A 187 -5.39 0.02 19.86
C LYS A 187 -4.34 -0.37 20.90
N VAL A 188 -3.25 -0.99 20.43
CA VAL A 188 -2.15 -1.48 21.25
C VAL A 188 -1.44 -0.31 21.94
N LYS A 189 -1.23 -0.42 23.25
CA LYS A 189 -0.51 0.59 24.06
C LYS A 189 0.82 0.07 24.59
N THR A 190 0.91 -1.21 24.90
CA THR A 190 2.13 -1.87 25.40
C THR A 190 2.55 -3.02 24.49
N VAL A 191 3.85 -3.07 24.16
CA VAL A 191 4.42 -4.11 23.30
C VAL A 191 5.56 -4.81 24.03
N LEU A 192 5.50 -6.15 24.03
CA LEU A 192 6.63 -7.00 24.36
C LEU A 192 7.34 -7.38 23.06
N GLU A 193 8.55 -6.89 22.86
CA GLU A 193 9.36 -7.17 21.68
C GLU A 193 10.49 -8.14 21.99
N PHE A 194 10.70 -9.11 21.10
CA PHE A 194 11.87 -9.97 21.10
C PHE A 194 12.68 -9.72 19.83
N GLY A 195 13.91 -9.22 19.99
CA GLY A 195 14.77 -8.72 18.93
C GLY A 195 14.65 -7.21 18.78
N THR A 196 15.72 -6.48 19.09
CA THR A 196 15.75 -5.01 18.98
C THR A 196 16.27 -4.61 17.60
N ASP A 197 15.50 -3.87 16.81
CA ASP A 197 15.97 -3.33 15.52
C ASP A 197 15.11 -2.15 15.00
N LEU A 198 14.99 -2.03 13.68
CA LEU A 198 14.11 -1.09 12.99
C LEU A 198 12.64 -1.18 13.47
N SER A 199 12.14 -2.37 13.84
CA SER A 199 10.83 -2.54 14.48
C SER A 199 10.72 -1.73 15.76
N THR A 200 11.75 -1.75 16.61
CA THR A 200 11.76 -1.04 17.88
C THR A 200 11.53 0.46 17.67
N LEU A 201 12.11 1.03 16.60
CA LEU A 201 11.89 2.43 16.24
C LEU A 201 10.42 2.68 15.88
N LEU A 202 9.81 1.85 15.01
CA LEU A 202 8.38 1.92 14.69
C LEU A 202 7.52 1.79 15.94
N LEU A 203 7.74 0.74 16.73
CA LEU A 203 6.95 0.40 17.91
C LEU A 203 7.02 1.52 18.95
N SER A 204 8.20 2.12 19.15
CA SER A 204 8.40 3.23 20.09
C SER A 204 7.55 4.46 19.78
N GLU A 205 7.13 4.66 18.53
CA GLU A 205 6.32 5.82 18.17
C GLU A 205 4.85 5.68 18.59
N ILE A 206 4.40 4.43 18.71
CA ILE A 206 2.99 4.06 18.76
C ILE A 206 2.60 3.34 20.05
N ALA A 207 3.56 2.75 20.75
CA ALA A 207 3.37 2.00 21.99
C ALA A 207 4.58 2.14 22.93
N SER A 208 4.37 1.90 24.22
CA SER A 208 5.48 1.67 25.15
C SER A 208 6.03 0.26 24.90
N VAL A 209 7.35 0.11 24.88
CA VAL A 209 8.00 -1.13 24.41
C VAL A 209 8.97 -1.65 25.46
N ASP A 210 8.81 -2.91 25.85
CA ASP A 210 9.87 -3.67 26.51
C ASP A 210 10.54 -4.54 25.43
N SER A 211 11.76 -4.16 25.03
CA SER A 211 12.48 -4.76 23.91
C SER A 211 13.65 -5.61 24.43
N PHE A 212 13.55 -6.92 24.21
CA PHE A 212 14.56 -7.88 24.64
C PHE A 212 15.59 -8.16 23.56
N GLU A 213 16.87 -8.06 23.89
CA GLU A 213 17.96 -8.25 22.95
C GLU A 213 19.18 -8.96 23.57
N THR A 214 19.74 -9.87 22.76
CA THR A 214 20.95 -10.63 23.06
C THR A 214 22.24 -9.85 22.83
N ASP A 215 22.24 -8.88 21.92
CA ASP A 215 23.37 -8.00 21.65
C ASP A 215 23.17 -6.60 22.27
N PRO A 216 23.81 -6.29 23.41
CA PRO A 216 23.64 -4.99 24.07
C PRO A 216 24.13 -3.80 23.21
N GLU A 217 25.07 -4.00 22.27
CA GLU A 217 25.51 -2.93 21.36
C GLU A 217 24.42 -2.57 20.35
N LYS A 218 23.62 -3.55 19.92
CA LYS A 218 22.46 -3.33 19.07
C LYS A 218 21.40 -2.46 19.77
N SER A 219 21.10 -2.77 21.04
CA SER A 219 20.19 -1.96 21.87
C SER A 219 20.68 -0.53 22.03
N LYS A 220 21.98 -0.34 22.29
CA LYS A 220 22.57 0.99 22.39
C LYS A 220 22.42 1.79 21.09
N ARG A 221 22.72 1.17 19.93
CA ARG A 221 22.59 1.80 18.61
C ARG A 221 21.15 2.25 18.30
N ILE A 222 20.16 1.42 18.63
CA ILE A 222 18.75 1.75 18.40
C ILE A 222 18.29 2.84 19.38
N LYS A 223 18.70 2.77 20.65
CA LYS A 223 18.38 3.78 21.67
C LYS A 223 18.85 5.18 21.27
N GLU A 224 20.03 5.31 20.69
CA GLU A 224 20.58 6.59 20.21
C GLU A 224 19.75 7.22 19.08
N LYS A 225 18.93 6.43 18.36
CA LYS A 225 18.09 6.88 17.25
C LYS A 225 16.67 7.25 17.67
N ILE A 226 16.24 6.85 18.87
CA ILE A 226 14.93 7.23 19.42
C ILE A 226 15.02 8.67 19.92
N THR A 227 14.47 9.61 19.15
CA THR A 227 14.49 11.04 19.49
C THR A 227 13.17 11.54 20.09
N ASN A 228 12.03 10.94 19.75
CA ASN A 228 10.69 11.38 20.15
C ASN A 228 9.69 10.22 20.35
N GLY A 229 10.13 9.11 20.96
CA GLY A 229 9.28 7.94 21.21
C GLY A 229 8.55 7.97 22.56
N ARG A 230 7.62 7.04 22.73
CA ARG A 230 7.16 6.59 24.05
C ARG A 230 8.28 5.85 24.78
N ASP A 231 8.04 5.49 26.03
CA ASP A 231 9.01 4.77 26.85
C ASP A 231 9.41 3.44 26.19
N VAL A 232 10.71 3.29 25.94
CA VAL A 232 11.33 2.04 25.50
C VAL A 232 12.31 1.57 26.57
N ASN A 233 12.05 0.39 27.11
CA ASN A 233 12.91 -0.29 28.05
C ASN A 233 13.70 -1.38 27.32
N PHE A 234 15.02 -1.20 27.23
CA PHE A 234 15.90 -2.17 26.60
C PHE A 234 16.36 -3.18 27.64
N LEU A 235 16.00 -4.44 27.42
CA LEU A 235 16.27 -5.53 28.34
C LEU A 235 17.28 -6.49 27.70
N HIS A 236 18.44 -6.62 28.33
CA HIS A 236 19.41 -7.61 27.88
C HIS A 236 18.96 -9.01 28.29
N TRP A 237 19.06 -9.96 27.36
CA TRP A 237 18.63 -11.34 27.59
C TRP A 237 19.60 -12.36 26.99
N ASP A 238 19.90 -13.43 27.72
CA ASP A 238 20.79 -14.54 27.34
C ASP A 238 20.14 -15.63 26.47
N GLY A 239 18.89 -15.44 26.03
CA GLY A 239 18.12 -16.43 25.26
C GLY A 239 17.45 -17.53 26.09
N LYS A 240 17.48 -17.50 27.43
CA LYS A 240 16.80 -18.48 28.32
C LYS A 240 15.44 -18.02 28.87
N LEU A 241 14.71 -18.89 29.59
CA LEU A 241 13.39 -18.56 30.10
C LEU A 241 13.40 -17.27 30.96
N LEU A 242 12.57 -16.30 30.59
CA LEU A 242 12.40 -15.04 31.33
C LEU A 242 11.45 -15.24 32.51
N GLU A 243 11.72 -14.58 33.63
CA GLU A 243 10.70 -14.35 34.63
C GLU A 243 9.63 -13.43 34.03
N LEU A 244 8.42 -13.94 33.89
CA LEU A 244 7.35 -13.22 33.22
C LEU A 244 6.95 -12.00 34.06
N PRO A 245 6.74 -10.84 33.43
CA PRO A 245 6.12 -9.72 34.11
C PRO A 245 4.71 -10.11 34.59
N LYS A 246 4.28 -9.52 35.70
CA LYS A 246 2.97 -9.82 36.33
C LYS A 246 1.78 -9.37 35.47
N GLU A 247 1.99 -8.41 34.58
CA GLU A 247 0.97 -7.82 33.72
C GLU A 247 1.11 -8.31 32.27
N LYS A 248 -0.03 -8.48 31.59
CA LYS A 248 -0.06 -8.83 30.16
C LYS A 248 0.22 -7.60 29.30
N TYR A 249 0.89 -7.82 28.16
CA TYR A 249 1.05 -6.81 27.11
C TYR A 249 -0.10 -6.86 26.12
N ASP A 250 -0.44 -5.71 25.55
CA ASP A 250 -1.48 -5.63 24.52
C ASP A 250 -1.10 -6.41 23.25
N LEU A 251 0.20 -6.50 22.96
CA LEU A 251 0.80 -7.20 21.82
C LEU A 251 2.19 -7.76 22.17
N ALA A 252 2.51 -8.93 21.64
CA ALA A 252 3.90 -9.41 21.56
C ALA A 252 4.39 -9.42 20.09
N PHE A 253 5.59 -8.89 19.84
CA PHE A 253 6.25 -8.88 18.53
C PHE A 253 7.51 -9.75 18.58
N ILE A 254 7.59 -10.76 17.72
CA ILE A 254 8.69 -11.74 17.70
C ILE A 254 9.48 -11.58 16.41
N ASP A 255 10.69 -11.05 16.50
CA ASP A 255 11.62 -10.90 15.37
C ASP A 255 12.95 -11.64 15.60
N GLY A 256 13.42 -11.66 16.84
CA GLY A 256 14.65 -12.31 17.29
C GLY A 256 14.51 -13.00 18.66
N PRO A 257 15.65 -13.36 19.29
CA PRO A 257 17.01 -13.19 18.76
C PRO A 257 17.35 -14.17 17.62
N GLY A 258 18.16 -13.70 16.67
CA GLY A 258 18.74 -14.50 15.59
C GLY A 258 20.14 -15.02 15.96
N GLY A 259 20.22 -16.00 16.87
CA GLY A 259 21.50 -16.55 17.33
C GLY A 259 22.06 -17.68 16.45
N VAL A 260 23.37 -17.63 16.19
CA VAL A 260 24.18 -18.35 15.18
C VAL A 260 24.34 -19.89 15.40
N ALA A 261 23.60 -20.50 16.32
CA ALA A 261 23.68 -21.93 16.61
C ALA A 261 22.45 -22.69 16.11
N ARG A 262 22.37 -22.93 14.80
CA ARG A 262 21.64 -23.99 14.06
C ARG A 262 20.19 -24.39 14.40
N HIS A 263 19.55 -24.03 15.51
CA HIS A 263 18.22 -24.55 15.90
C HIS A 263 17.31 -23.59 16.69
N GLY A 264 17.58 -22.28 16.75
CA GLY A 264 16.55 -21.29 17.14
C GLY A 264 15.93 -21.41 18.54
N GLU A 265 16.69 -21.83 19.54
CA GLU A 265 16.25 -21.97 20.94
C GLU A 265 15.69 -20.64 21.51
N GLY A 266 16.32 -19.51 21.20
CA GLY A 266 15.84 -18.19 21.64
C GLY A 266 14.47 -17.81 21.05
N LYS A 267 14.21 -18.16 19.78
CA LYS A 267 12.90 -17.92 19.14
C LYS A 267 11.80 -18.80 19.71
N GLU A 268 12.12 -20.04 20.06
CA GLU A 268 11.19 -20.94 20.72
C GLU A 268 10.75 -20.38 22.08
N ILE A 269 11.71 -19.90 22.88
CA ILE A 269 11.41 -19.30 24.19
C ILE A 269 10.66 -17.97 24.01
N ALA A 270 11.01 -17.15 23.03
CA ALA A 270 10.27 -15.93 22.69
C ALA A 270 8.81 -16.25 22.33
N MET A 271 8.57 -17.28 21.50
CA MET A 271 7.22 -17.73 21.12
C MET A 271 6.41 -18.20 22.33
N GLN A 272 7.00 -19.05 23.18
CA GLN A 272 6.37 -19.51 24.42
C GLN A 272 6.02 -18.34 25.36
N THR A 273 6.94 -17.40 25.49
CA THR A 273 6.78 -16.23 26.37
C THR A 273 5.69 -15.31 25.85
N ALA A 274 5.72 -14.98 24.56
CA ALA A 274 4.68 -14.21 23.88
C ALA A 274 3.29 -14.85 24.04
N ALA A 275 3.19 -16.17 23.86
CA ALA A 275 1.96 -16.93 24.03
C ALA A 275 1.40 -16.91 25.46
N ARG A 276 2.20 -16.56 26.48
CA ARG A 276 1.73 -16.40 27.87
C ARG A 276 1.41 -14.95 28.20
N CYS A 277 2.21 -14.02 27.67
CA CYS A 277 2.17 -12.62 28.05
C CYS A 277 1.24 -11.76 27.20
N SER A 278 0.75 -12.25 26.06
CA SER A 278 -0.20 -11.52 25.24
C SER A 278 -1.28 -12.41 24.62
N ASP A 279 -2.42 -11.79 24.31
CA ASP A 279 -3.50 -12.40 23.54
C ASP A 279 -3.41 -12.01 22.04
N ARG A 280 -2.39 -11.22 21.67
CA ARG A 280 -2.11 -10.77 20.30
C ARG A 280 -0.63 -10.95 20.02
N ILE A 281 -0.29 -11.58 18.91
CA ILE A 281 1.11 -11.89 18.58
C ILE A 281 1.36 -11.57 17.11
N ILE A 282 2.42 -10.84 16.82
CA ILE A 282 2.97 -10.74 15.47
C ILE A 282 4.28 -11.52 15.44
N VAL A 283 4.39 -12.45 14.49
CA VAL A 283 5.62 -13.19 14.22
C VAL A 283 6.21 -12.65 12.93
N HIS A 284 7.44 -12.14 12.96
CA HIS A 284 8.20 -11.74 11.79
C HIS A 284 9.02 -12.93 11.23
N PHE A 285 9.34 -12.92 9.94
CA PHE A 285 9.83 -14.08 9.19
C PHE A 285 8.99 -15.35 9.33
N ALA A 286 7.69 -15.19 9.54
CA ALA A 286 6.78 -16.28 9.88
C ALA A 286 6.59 -17.33 8.77
N GLY A 287 7.07 -17.06 7.55
CA GLY A 287 7.05 -17.99 6.42
C GLY A 287 8.27 -18.92 6.33
N ARG A 288 9.28 -18.76 7.21
CA ARG A 288 10.41 -19.68 7.29
C ARG A 288 9.98 -21.00 7.95
N ILE A 289 10.64 -22.10 7.56
CA ILE A 289 10.27 -23.46 8.00
C ILE A 289 10.27 -23.55 9.53
N TYR A 290 11.31 -23.05 10.18
CA TYR A 290 11.45 -23.14 11.63
C TYR A 290 10.39 -22.31 12.38
N GLU A 291 10.16 -21.07 11.95
CA GLU A 291 9.13 -20.19 12.51
C GLU A 291 7.73 -20.76 12.29
N THR A 292 7.48 -21.43 11.16
CA THR A 292 6.20 -22.13 10.89
C THR A 292 6.00 -23.25 11.91
N MET A 293 7.02 -24.09 12.13
CA MET A 293 6.95 -25.17 13.13
C MET A 293 6.70 -24.64 14.54
N LEU A 294 7.32 -23.52 14.92
CA LEU A 294 7.08 -22.89 16.23
C LEU A 294 5.67 -22.33 16.36
N GLN A 295 5.12 -21.72 15.31
CA GLN A 295 3.74 -21.24 15.31
C GLN A 295 2.75 -22.39 15.46
N GLU A 296 2.95 -23.50 14.74
CA GLU A 296 2.14 -24.71 14.86
C GLU A 296 2.21 -25.27 16.29
N LYS A 297 3.42 -25.37 16.84
CA LYS A 297 3.65 -25.93 18.18
C LYS A 297 3.06 -25.08 19.32
N TYR A 298 3.11 -23.76 19.22
CA TYR A 298 2.81 -22.88 20.36
C TYR A 298 1.57 -22.00 20.20
N LEU A 299 1.10 -21.76 18.98
CA LEU A 299 0.01 -20.84 18.71
C LEU A 299 -1.24 -21.51 18.14
N GLN A 300 -1.11 -22.58 17.34
CA GLN A 300 -2.23 -23.13 16.56
C GLN A 300 -3.44 -23.58 17.41
N ASP A 301 -3.19 -24.12 18.60
CA ASP A 301 -4.25 -24.63 19.48
C ASP A 301 -5.02 -23.50 20.16
N ASP A 302 -4.33 -22.46 20.64
CA ASP A 302 -4.92 -21.40 21.46
C ASP A 302 -5.20 -20.10 20.68
N PHE A 303 -4.64 -19.94 19.47
CA PHE A 303 -4.71 -18.72 18.68
C PHE A 303 -5.26 -18.99 17.28
N SER A 304 -5.93 -17.99 16.73
CA SER A 304 -6.37 -17.91 15.35
C SER A 304 -5.44 -16.99 14.58
N LEU A 305 -4.97 -17.44 13.42
CA LEU A 305 -4.24 -16.61 12.47
C LEU A 305 -5.22 -15.67 11.76
N ILE A 306 -5.08 -14.37 11.97
CA ILE A 306 -6.03 -13.36 11.50
C ILE A 306 -5.61 -12.77 10.15
N SER A 307 -4.32 -12.46 9.97
CA SER A 307 -3.83 -11.84 8.73
C SER A 307 -2.34 -12.11 8.46
N ARG A 308 -1.94 -11.88 7.21
CA ARG A 308 -0.57 -12.00 6.68
C ARG A 308 -0.32 -10.84 5.71
N ASN A 309 0.91 -10.34 5.61
CA ASN A 309 1.25 -9.21 4.73
C ASN A 309 1.96 -9.57 3.42
N ALA A 310 2.42 -10.81 3.22
CA ALA A 310 3.11 -11.21 1.99
C ALA A 310 2.99 -12.71 1.66
N TRP A 311 3.27 -13.07 0.39
CA TRP A 311 3.25 -14.46 -0.09
C TRP A 311 4.59 -15.20 0.05
N HIS A 312 5.71 -14.52 0.32
CA HIS A 312 7.07 -15.12 0.36
C HIS A 312 7.70 -15.20 1.77
N GLN A 313 8.94 -15.68 1.95
CA GLN A 313 9.51 -16.06 3.27
C GLN A 313 9.63 -14.92 4.31
N MET A 314 9.58 -13.65 3.87
CA MET A 314 9.57 -12.45 4.71
C MET A 314 8.11 -12.07 5.01
N LYS A 315 7.47 -12.79 5.95
CA LYS A 315 6.07 -12.52 6.35
C LYS A 315 6.01 -12.06 7.80
N CYS A 316 5.15 -11.09 8.05
CA CYS A 316 4.48 -10.96 9.33
C CYS A 316 3.21 -11.82 9.34
N HIS A 317 3.04 -12.64 10.38
CA HIS A 317 1.78 -13.31 10.71
C HIS A 317 1.19 -12.70 11.97
N TYR A 318 -0.07 -12.25 11.90
CA TYR A 318 -0.80 -11.74 13.05
C TYR A 318 -1.76 -12.78 13.62
N TRP A 319 -1.54 -13.15 14.88
CA TRP A 319 -2.30 -14.14 15.63
C TRP A 319 -3.08 -13.47 16.76
N ARG A 320 -4.26 -14.00 17.04
CA ARG A 320 -5.13 -13.55 18.14
C ARG A 320 -5.64 -14.75 18.93
N ARG A 321 -5.59 -14.69 20.25
CA ARG A 321 -6.08 -15.78 21.11
C ARG A 321 -7.56 -16.03 20.83
N LYS A 322 -7.93 -17.31 20.72
CA LYS A 322 -9.33 -17.74 20.60
C LYS A 322 -10.08 -17.32 21.86
N SER A 323 -11.26 -16.73 21.69
CA SER A 323 -12.16 -16.50 22.82
C SER A 323 -12.57 -17.85 23.39
N ALA A 324 -12.48 -17.98 24.72
CA ALA A 324 -12.93 -19.16 25.44
C ALA A 324 -14.43 -19.40 25.30
#